data_AF-A0A926UIP5-F1
#
_entry.id   AF-A0A926UIP5-F1
#
_cell.length_a   1.000
_cell.length_b   1.000
_cell.length_c   1.000
_cell.angle_alpha   90.00
_cell.angle_beta   90.00
_cell.angle_gamma   90.00
#
_symmetry.space_group_name_H-M   'P 1'
#
loop_
_entity.id
_entity.type
_entity.pdbx_description
1 polymer ?
#
loop_
_entity_poly.entity_id
_entity_poly.type
_entity_poly.pdbx_seq_one_letter_code
_entity_poly.pdbx_strand_id
1 'polypeptide(L)'
;MHLPSFLWLWKIAAWSMGLSLLAYLFLAISGFSMFIMRTRQQAPLGILLPRNREELRSLHYIIGLTMVGLVLLLLVIGIIGTLGHFGNLGHSSHLIAGVTVVILTLISSFSATQISSGATWAKPLHITCNLLLFIGLTWVSITGWMVVQKYLGN
;
A
#
# COMPACT_ATOMS: atom_id res chain seq x y z
N MET A 1 15.42 -30.65 9.40
CA MET A 1 15.01 -29.60 8.44
C MET A 1 15.75 -28.32 8.80
N HIS A 2 16.78 -27.93 8.04
CA HIS A 2 17.52 -26.70 8.31
C HIS A 2 16.69 -25.50 7.83
N LEU A 3 15.89 -24.90 8.71
CA LEU A 3 15.13 -23.69 8.42
C LEU A 3 15.69 -22.39 9.05
N PRO A 4 17.02 -22.08 9.02
CA PRO A 4 17.49 -20.75 9.38
C PRO A 4 17.49 -19.74 8.21
N SER A 5 17.45 -20.18 6.94
CA SER A 5 17.67 -19.27 5.78
C SER A 5 16.48 -18.39 5.42
N PHE A 6 15.24 -18.82 5.67
CA PHE A 6 14.04 -18.10 5.21
C PHE A 6 13.40 -17.17 6.25
N LEU A 7 13.67 -17.32 7.55
CA LEU A 7 13.03 -16.50 8.61
C LEU A 7 13.27 -15.00 8.43
N TRP A 8 14.42 -14.61 7.90
CA TRP A 8 14.72 -13.20 7.63
C TRP A 8 13.81 -12.61 6.54
N LEU A 9 13.51 -13.39 5.49
CA LEU A 9 12.59 -13.00 4.42
C LEU A 9 11.17 -12.75 4.96
N TRP A 10 10.70 -13.63 5.85
CA TRP A 10 9.40 -13.49 6.53
C TRP A 10 9.33 -12.26 7.41
N LYS A 11 10.40 -11.97 8.17
CA LYS A 11 10.48 -10.76 9.00
C LYS A 11 10.40 -9.51 8.14
N ILE A 12 11.14 -9.45 7.03
CA ILE A 12 11.07 -8.31 6.10
C ILE A 12 9.66 -8.19 5.54
N ALA A 13 9.04 -9.28 5.08
CA ALA A 13 7.68 -9.26 4.55
C ALA A 13 6.67 -8.69 5.57
N ALA A 14 6.73 -9.15 6.83
CA ALA A 14 5.84 -8.66 7.89
C ALA A 14 6.05 -7.16 8.17
N TRP A 15 7.29 -6.70 8.29
CA TRP A 15 7.59 -5.29 8.50
C TRP A 15 7.18 -4.42 7.31
N SER A 16 7.47 -4.84 6.08
CA SER A 16 7.08 -4.14 4.87
C SER A 16 5.56 -4.05 4.73
N MET A 17 4.82 -5.08 5.13
CA MET A 17 3.36 -5.08 5.17
C MET A 17 2.83 -4.07 6.19
N GLY A 18 3.36 -4.07 7.41
CA GLY A 18 2.99 -3.10 8.44
C GLY A 18 3.28 -1.65 8.01
N LEU A 19 4.45 -1.41 7.43
CA LEU A 19 4.82 -0.10 6.88
C LEU A 19 3.91 0.32 5.72
N SER A 20 3.44 -0.62 4.89
CA SER A 20 2.48 -0.32 3.82
C SER A 20 1.12 0.10 4.38
N LEU A 21 0.63 -0.57 5.42
CA LEU A 21 -0.62 -0.18 6.09
C LEU A 21 -0.50 1.21 6.73
N LEU A 22 0.65 1.50 7.37
CA LEU A 22 0.92 2.80 7.97
C LEU A 22 1.02 3.91 6.90
N ALA A 23 1.74 3.65 5.81
CA ALA A 23 1.84 4.57 4.69
C ALA A 23 0.47 4.85 4.08
N TYR A 24 -0.35 3.82 3.88
CA TYR A 24 -1.73 3.95 3.40
C TYR A 24 -2.58 4.83 4.34
N LEU A 25 -2.47 4.64 5.66
CA LEU A 25 -3.16 5.49 6.64
C LEU A 25 -2.72 6.95 6.51
N PHE A 26 -1.42 7.24 6.42
CA PHE A 26 -0.94 8.61 6.25
C PHE A 26 -1.37 9.22 4.92
N LEU A 27 -1.45 8.43 3.84
CA LEU A 27 -2.01 8.87 2.55
C LEU A 27 -3.48 9.24 2.68
N ALA A 28 -4.28 8.44 3.39
CA ALA A 28 -5.69 8.75 3.64
C ALA A 28 -5.85 10.05 4.45
N ILE A 29 -5.09 10.22 5.53
CA ILE A 29 -5.15 11.42 6.38
C ILE A 29 -4.72 12.66 5.60
N SER A 30 -3.60 12.60 4.87
CA SER A 30 -3.10 13.74 4.08
C SER A 30 -4.03 14.07 2.91
N GLY A 31 -4.59 13.06 2.23
CA GLY A 31 -5.59 13.23 1.17
C GLY A 31 -6.87 13.89 1.66
N PHE A 32 -7.41 13.42 2.79
CA PHE A 32 -8.59 14.00 3.43
C PHE A 32 -8.33 15.43 3.94
N SER A 33 -7.15 15.69 4.49
CA SER A 33 -6.74 17.02 4.92
C SER A 33 -6.68 18.00 3.74
N MET A 34 -6.11 17.59 2.61
CA MET A 34 -6.12 18.40 1.37
C MET A 34 -7.55 18.65 0.86
N PHE A 35 -8.49 17.73 1.07
CA PHE A 35 -9.90 17.93 0.74
C PHE A 35 -10.54 18.98 1.65
N ILE A 36 -10.34 18.90 2.97
CA ILE A 36 -10.85 19.89 3.93
C ILE A 36 -10.32 21.30 3.63
N MET A 37 -9.01 21.44 3.41
CA MET A 37 -8.40 22.75 3.15
C MET A 37 -8.98 23.43 1.91
N ARG A 38 -9.39 22.66 0.89
CA ARG A 38 -10.04 23.19 -0.33
C ARG A 38 -11.49 23.60 -0.08
N THR A 39 -12.24 22.80 0.68
CA THR A 39 -13.69 22.99 0.84
C THR A 39 -14.03 23.98 1.95
N ARG A 40 -13.23 24.03 3.02
CA ARG A 40 -13.52 24.81 4.24
C ARG A 40 -12.57 25.97 4.51
N GLN A 41 -11.48 26.11 3.73
CA GLN A 41 -10.42 27.11 3.96
C GLN A 41 -9.81 27.06 5.39
N GLN A 42 -9.97 25.94 6.09
CA GLN A 42 -9.47 25.74 7.44
C GLN A 42 -8.10 25.07 7.41
N ALA A 43 -7.23 25.43 8.35
CA ALA A 43 -5.96 24.75 8.55
C ALA A 43 -6.21 23.27 8.93
N PRO A 44 -5.40 22.33 8.42
CA PRO A 44 -5.51 20.91 8.77
C PRO A 44 -5.19 20.70 10.26
N LEU A 45 -5.41 19.47 10.76
CA LEU A 45 -5.06 19.03 12.12
C LEU A 45 -3.63 19.47 12.49
N GLY A 46 -3.52 20.62 13.17
CA GLY A 46 -2.33 21.49 13.21
C GLY A 46 -1.15 20.98 14.03
N ILE A 47 -1.15 19.71 14.42
CA ILE A 47 -0.11 19.09 15.25
C ILE A 47 0.69 18.04 14.47
N LEU A 48 0.11 17.40 13.44
CA LEU A 48 0.72 16.26 12.75
C LEU A 48 1.03 16.51 11.27
N LEU A 49 0.47 17.56 10.68
CA LEU A 49 0.56 17.81 9.24
C LEU A 49 0.99 19.25 8.92
N PRO A 50 1.71 19.46 7.80
CA PRO A 50 2.03 20.80 7.32
C PRO A 50 0.78 21.66 7.16
N ARG A 51 0.87 22.92 7.60
CA ARG A 51 -0.21 23.91 7.45
C ARG A 51 -0.32 24.41 6.00
N ASN A 52 0.79 24.37 5.27
CA ASN A 52 0.86 24.74 3.86
C ASN A 52 0.37 23.59 2.97
N ARG A 53 -0.52 23.90 2.02
CA ARG A 53 -1.07 22.92 1.08
C ARG A 53 -0.02 22.34 0.14
N GLU A 54 0.99 23.12 -0.25
CA GLU A 54 2.03 22.65 -1.17
C GLU A 54 2.95 21.63 -0.51
N GLU A 55 3.34 21.88 0.74
CA GLU A 55 4.11 20.94 1.57
C GLU A 55 3.31 19.67 1.85
N LEU A 56 2.03 19.79 2.20
CA LEU A 56 1.16 18.63 2.41
C LEU A 56 1.02 17.78 1.14
N ARG A 57 0.94 18.42 -0.04
CA ARG A 57 0.96 17.73 -1.34
C ARG A 57 2.29 17.02 -1.58
N SER A 58 3.41 17.68 -1.31
CA SER A 58 4.75 17.08 -1.44
C SER A 58 4.89 15.85 -0.53
N LEU A 59 4.49 15.97 0.73
CA LEU A 59 4.47 14.88 1.70
C LEU A 59 3.60 13.71 1.20
N HIS A 60 2.39 14.00 0.71
CA HIS A 60 1.51 12.98 0.14
C HIS A 60 2.17 12.25 -1.04
N TYR A 61 2.88 12.97 -1.92
CA TYR A 61 3.62 12.36 -3.02
C TYR A 61 4.77 11.47 -2.56
N ILE A 62 5.57 11.91 -1.58
CA ILE A 62 6.70 11.14 -1.04
C ILE A 62 6.21 9.85 -0.37
N ILE A 63 5.16 9.94 0.45
CA ILE A 63 4.55 8.76 1.08
C ILE A 63 3.94 7.85 0.01
N GLY A 64 3.34 8.41 -1.05
CA GLY A 64 2.77 7.67 -2.17
C GLY A 64 3.83 6.86 -2.92
N LEU A 65 4.97 7.50 -3.23
CA LEU A 65 6.12 6.83 -3.84
C LEU A 65 6.69 5.74 -2.93
N THR A 66 6.76 6.01 -1.62
CA THR A 66 7.20 5.04 -0.62
C THR A 66 6.27 3.81 -0.58
N MET A 67 4.94 4.04 -0.60
CA MET A 67 3.94 2.98 -0.65
C MET A 67 4.08 2.11 -1.91
N VAL A 68 4.29 2.72 -3.08
CA VAL A 68 4.55 1.97 -4.33
C VAL A 68 5.79 1.10 -4.17
N GLY A 69 6.89 1.64 -3.65
CA GLY A 69 8.12 0.89 -3.39
C GLY A 69 7.92 -0.29 -2.44
N LEU A 70 7.19 -0.08 -1.33
CA LEU A 70 6.89 -1.13 -0.35
C LEU A 70 6.02 -2.25 -0.94
N VAL A 71 4.98 -1.91 -1.70
CA VAL A 71 4.09 -2.87 -2.34
C VAL A 71 4.82 -3.71 -3.39
N LEU A 72 5.70 -3.10 -4.19
CA LEU A 72 6.53 -3.83 -5.16
C LEU A 72 7.59 -4.71 -4.47
N LEU A 73 8.19 -4.22 -3.38
CA LEU A 73 9.10 -5.03 -2.55
C LEU A 73 8.39 -6.27 -2.00
N LEU A 74 7.17 -6.10 -1.47
CA LEU A 74 6.33 -7.20 -0.98
C LEU A 74 6.02 -8.22 -2.09
N LEU A 75 5.71 -7.77 -3.31
CA LEU A 75 5.50 -8.66 -4.46
C LEU A 75 6.75 -9.48 -4.76
N VAL A 76 7.92 -8.84 -4.83
CA VAL A 76 9.20 -9.51 -5.09
C VAL A 76 9.50 -10.54 -4.01
N ILE A 77 9.37 -10.16 -2.74
CA ILE A 77 9.57 -11.05 -1.60
C ILE A 77 8.59 -12.23 -1.65
N GLY A 78 7.31 -11.98 -1.97
CA GLY A 78 6.28 -13.01 -2.08
C GLY A 78 6.56 -14.01 -3.21
N ILE A 79 7.01 -13.53 -4.37
CA ILE A 79 7.42 -14.37 -5.51
C ILE A 79 8.62 -15.24 -5.13
N ILE A 80 9.69 -14.62 -4.60
CA ILE A 80 10.91 -15.33 -4.19
C ILE A 80 10.58 -16.35 -3.10
N GLY A 81 9.76 -15.98 -2.11
CA GLY A 81 9.33 -16.85 -1.02
C GLY A 81 8.57 -18.07 -1.53
N THR A 82 7.59 -17.85 -2.41
CA THR A 82 6.73 -18.93 -2.91
C THR A 82 7.48 -19.84 -3.88
N LEU A 83 8.23 -19.28 -4.84
CA LEU A 83 9.03 -20.08 -5.78
C LEU A 83 10.17 -20.82 -5.08
N GLY A 84 10.87 -20.15 -4.15
CA GLY A 84 11.99 -20.75 -3.43
C GLY A 84 11.57 -21.89 -2.50
N HIS A 85 10.36 -21.85 -1.95
CA HIS A 85 9.87 -22.89 -1.05
C HIS A 85 9.06 -23.99 -1.75
N PHE A 86 8.20 -23.64 -2.71
CA PHE A 86 7.27 -24.58 -3.35
C PHE A 86 7.60 -24.92 -4.81
N GLY A 87 8.55 -24.21 -5.44
CA GLY A 87 8.91 -24.41 -6.86
C GLY A 87 7.88 -23.92 -7.88
N ASN A 88 6.75 -23.37 -7.43
CA ASN A 88 5.70 -22.77 -8.26
C ASN A 88 5.01 -21.63 -7.49
N LEU A 89 4.29 -20.73 -8.18
CA LEU A 89 3.58 -19.60 -7.56
C LEU A 89 2.26 -20.01 -6.88
N GLY A 90 1.72 -21.19 -7.22
CA GLY A 90 0.45 -21.71 -6.74
C GLY A 90 -0.76 -20.84 -7.09
N HIS A 91 -1.93 -21.26 -6.60
CA HIS A 91 -3.15 -20.46 -6.59
C HIS A 91 -3.59 -20.30 -5.14
N SER A 92 -3.55 -19.07 -4.62
CA SER A 92 -3.99 -18.77 -3.26
C SER A 92 -4.78 -17.47 -3.22
N SER A 93 -5.69 -17.38 -2.25
CA SER A 93 -6.43 -16.15 -1.96
C SER A 93 -5.46 -14.98 -1.69
N HIS A 94 -4.33 -15.24 -1.04
CA HIS A 94 -3.30 -14.24 -0.76
C HIS A 94 -2.63 -13.70 -2.03
N LEU A 95 -2.30 -14.58 -3.00
CA LEU A 95 -1.70 -14.15 -4.27
C LEU A 95 -2.65 -13.24 -5.05
N ILE A 96 -3.93 -13.61 -5.14
CA ILE A 96 -4.95 -12.82 -5.85
C ILE A 96 -5.12 -11.45 -5.16
N ALA A 97 -5.24 -11.44 -3.83
CA ALA A 97 -5.35 -10.20 -3.06
C ALA A 97 -4.10 -9.31 -3.25
N GLY A 98 -2.90 -9.89 -3.19
CA GLY A 98 -1.63 -9.20 -3.37
C GLY A 98 -1.49 -8.56 -4.75
N VAL A 99 -1.75 -9.30 -5.83
CA VAL A 99 -1.71 -8.78 -7.21
C VAL A 99 -2.77 -7.69 -7.41
N THR A 100 -3.96 -7.85 -6.83
CA THR A 100 -5.02 -6.83 -6.87
C THR A 100 -4.54 -5.52 -6.21
N VAL A 101 -3.91 -5.60 -5.03
CA VAL A 101 -3.33 -4.43 -4.35
C VAL A 101 -2.25 -3.77 -5.23
N VAL A 102 -1.33 -4.56 -5.80
CA VAL A 102 -0.30 -4.03 -6.71
C VAL A 102 -0.92 -3.25 -7.87
N ILE A 103 -1.89 -3.84 -8.58
CA ILE A 103 -2.54 -3.22 -9.74
C ILE A 103 -3.24 -1.91 -9.32
N LEU A 104 -4.03 -1.95 -8.24
CA LEU A 104 -4.73 -0.76 -7.74
C LEU A 104 -3.76 0.34 -7.30
N THR A 105 -2.64 -0.01 -6.65
CA THR A 105 -1.59 0.93 -6.26
C THR A 105 -0.95 1.59 -7.47
N LEU A 106 -0.63 0.82 -8.52
CA LEU A 106 -0.03 1.36 -9.75
C LEU A 106 -1.01 2.26 -10.52
N ILE A 107 -2.28 1.86 -10.67
CA ILE A 107 -3.31 2.69 -11.31
C ILE A 107 -3.54 3.98 -10.51
N SER A 108 -3.61 3.86 -9.18
CA SER A 108 -3.76 5.02 -8.29
C SER A 108 -2.58 5.98 -8.38
N SER A 109 -1.34 5.45 -8.38
CA SER A 109 -0.13 6.26 -8.50
C SER A 109 -0.05 6.94 -9.87
N PHE A 110 -0.31 6.20 -10.95
CA PHE A 110 -0.34 6.75 -12.31
C PHE A 110 -1.39 7.86 -12.43
N SER A 111 -2.63 7.61 -12.01
CA SER A 111 -3.69 8.61 -12.05
C SER A 111 -3.34 9.85 -11.21
N ALA A 112 -2.64 9.72 -10.08
CA ALA A 112 -2.17 10.87 -9.31
C ALA A 112 -1.30 11.82 -10.14
N THR A 113 -0.37 11.30 -10.95
CA THR A 113 0.49 12.11 -11.84
C THR A 113 -0.31 12.88 -12.90
N GLN A 114 -1.46 12.34 -13.29
CA GLN A 114 -2.34 12.96 -14.28
C GLN A 114 -3.27 14.04 -13.68
N ILE A 115 -3.35 14.15 -12.35
CA ILE A 115 -4.14 15.22 -11.71
C ILE A 115 -3.51 16.59 -11.98
N SER A 116 -2.17 16.69 -11.97
CA SER A 116 -1.47 17.95 -12.25
C SER A 116 -1.47 18.33 -13.73
N SER A 117 -1.62 17.36 -14.65
CA SER A 117 -1.74 17.63 -16.09
C SER A 117 -3.14 18.09 -16.51
N GLY A 118 -4.09 18.20 -15.56
CA GLY A 118 -5.44 18.72 -15.80
C GLY A 118 -6.44 17.67 -16.28
N ALA A 119 -6.08 16.38 -16.29
CA ALA A 119 -6.98 15.32 -16.71
C ALA A 119 -8.16 15.17 -15.71
N THR A 120 -9.39 15.39 -16.18
CA THR A 120 -10.60 15.39 -15.34
C THR A 120 -10.96 14.02 -14.78
N TRP A 121 -10.58 12.93 -15.47
CA TRP A 121 -10.79 11.54 -15.04
C TRP A 121 -9.82 11.09 -13.94
N ALA A 122 -8.67 11.76 -13.81
CA ALA A 122 -7.56 11.30 -12.97
C ALA A 122 -7.90 11.30 -11.49
N LYS A 123 -8.52 12.39 -11.01
CA LYS A 123 -8.90 12.54 -9.61
C LYS A 123 -9.96 11.51 -9.16
N PRO A 124 -11.10 11.33 -9.85
CA PRO A 124 -12.07 10.32 -9.44
C PRO A 124 -11.49 8.90 -9.51
N LEU A 125 -10.67 8.58 -10.53
CA LEU A 125 -10.02 7.27 -10.60
C LEU A 125 -9.08 7.03 -9.41
N HIS A 126 -8.20 8.00 -9.11
CA HIS A 126 -7.29 7.93 -7.97
C HIS A 126 -8.04 7.67 -6.66
N ILE A 127 -9.11 8.43 -6.40
CA ILE A 127 -9.92 8.29 -5.17
C ILE A 127 -10.61 6.91 -5.13
N THR A 128 -11.24 6.48 -6.22
CA THR A 128 -11.89 5.16 -6.29
C THR A 128 -10.89 4.03 -6.09
N CYS A 129 -9.71 4.08 -6.73
CA CYS A 129 -8.66 3.09 -6.51
C CYS A 129 -8.22 3.06 -5.05
N ASN A 130 -8.09 4.20 -4.37
CA ASN A 130 -7.77 4.22 -2.94
C ASN A 130 -8.88 3.61 -2.08
N LEU A 131 -10.17 3.87 -2.37
CA LEU A 131 -11.27 3.21 -1.67
C LEU A 131 -11.22 1.68 -1.84
N LEU A 132 -10.93 1.20 -3.04
CA LEU A 132 -10.76 -0.23 -3.30
C LEU A 132 -9.48 -0.78 -2.65
N LEU A 133 -8.41 0.00 -2.58
CA LEU A 133 -7.17 -0.37 -1.88
C LEU A 133 -7.40 -0.64 -0.41
N PHE A 134 -8.29 0.09 0.26
CA PHE A 134 -8.65 -0.22 1.66
C PHE A 134 -9.16 -1.66 1.81
N ILE A 135 -10.05 -2.07 0.90
CA ILE A 135 -10.62 -3.42 0.88
C ILE A 135 -9.51 -4.44 0.54
N GLY A 136 -8.71 -4.15 -0.49
CA GLY A 136 -7.60 -5.01 -0.92
C GLY A 136 -6.54 -5.20 0.17
N LEU A 137 -6.13 -4.12 0.85
CA LEU A 137 -5.14 -4.15 1.94
C LEU A 137 -5.67 -4.92 3.16
N THR A 138 -6.96 -4.78 3.47
CA THR A 138 -7.60 -5.57 4.53
C THR A 138 -7.60 -7.06 4.16
N TRP A 139 -8.00 -7.40 2.94
CA TRP A 139 -8.07 -8.78 2.46
C TRP A 139 -6.68 -9.44 2.38
N VAL A 140 -5.68 -8.75 1.84
CA VAL A 140 -4.31 -9.29 1.76
C VAL A 140 -3.70 -9.46 3.16
N SER A 141 -4.05 -8.60 4.13
CA SER A 141 -3.61 -8.72 5.53
C SER A 141 -4.20 -9.94 6.21
N ILE A 142 -5.50 -10.17 6.08
CA ILE A 142 -6.17 -11.35 6.64
C ILE A 142 -5.59 -12.63 6.04
N THR A 143 -5.50 -12.69 4.70
CA THR A 143 -4.97 -13.88 4.02
C THR A 143 -3.47 -14.07 4.29
N GLY A 144 -2.70 -13.00 4.42
CA GLY A 144 -1.28 -13.05 4.79
C GLY A 144 -1.07 -13.59 6.20
N TRP A 145 -1.91 -13.18 7.15
CA TRP A 145 -1.91 -13.75 8.50
C TRP A 145 -2.20 -15.26 8.48
N MET A 146 -3.21 -15.70 7.71
CA MET A 146 -3.51 -17.14 7.55
C MET A 146 -2.33 -17.91 6.94
N VAL A 147 -1.61 -17.29 5.99
CA VAL A 147 -0.39 -17.89 5.43
C VAL A 147 0.67 -18.05 6.51
N VAL A 148 0.92 -17.01 7.32
CA VAL A 148 1.89 -17.07 8.43
C VAL A 148 1.53 -18.17 9.44
N GLN A 149 0.27 -18.33 9.82
CA GLN A 149 -0.16 -19.37 10.77
C GLN A 149 0.20 -20.79 10.29
N LYS A 150 0.03 -21.07 8.99
CA LYS A 150 0.43 -22.35 8.39
C LYS A 150 1.91 -22.67 8.57
N TYR A 151 2.78 -21.65 8.56
CA TYR A 151 4.22 -21.84 8.79
C TYR A 151 4.58 -21.99 10.28
N LEU A 152 3.72 -21.51 11.18
CA LEU A 152 3.92 -21.63 12.63
C LEU A 152 3.34 -22.94 13.20
N GLY A 153 2.70 -23.77 12.38
CA GLY A 153 2.21 -25.09 12.79
C GLY A 153 0.80 -25.10 13.41
N ASN A 154 0.03 -24.02 13.23
CA ASN A 154 -1.37 -23.92 13.65
C ASN A 154 -2.32 -23.89 12.45
#